data_AF-A0A388STX8-F1
#
_entry.id   AF-A0A388STX8-F1
#
_cell.length_a   1.000
_cell.length_b   1.000
_cell.length_c   1.000
_cell.angle_alpha   90.00
_cell.angle_beta   90.00
_cell.angle_gamma   90.00
#
_symmetry.space_group_name_H-M   'P 1'
#
loop_
_entity.id
_entity.type
_entity.pdbx_description
1 polymer ?
#
loop_
_entity_poly.entity_id
_entity_poly.type
_entity_poly.pdbx_seq_one_letter_code
_entity_poly.pdbx_strand_id
1 'polypeptide(L)' 'MALRFVGKDPESGDHGSPAVWVDQEPKDLVIQGWTADERTTGESSRDVPIPGHESVIRVPKRMIPLLREALRVAESD' A
#
# COMPACT_ATOMS: atom_id res chain seq x y z
N MET A 1 2.83 -18.01 4.64
CA MET A 1 2.20 -16.76 4.15
C MET A 1 0.70 -16.92 4.05
N ALA A 2 -0.02 -16.33 5.00
CA ALA A 2 -1.47 -16.17 4.95
C ALA A 2 -1.78 -14.67 4.94
N LEU A 3 -2.31 -14.15 3.83
CA LEU A 3 -2.69 -12.74 3.73
C LEU A 3 -4.13 -12.54 4.21
N ARG A 4 -4.34 -11.66 5.17
CA ARG A 4 -5.67 -11.17 5.55
C ARG A 4 -6.01 -9.96 4.69
N PHE A 5 -7.02 -10.11 3.83
CA PHE A 5 -7.54 -8.98 3.06
C PHE A 5 -8.25 -7.98 3.98
N VAL A 6 -7.89 -6.70 3.86
CA VAL A 6 -8.50 -5.61 4.63
C VAL A 6 -9.51 -4.86 3.77
N GLY A 7 -9.15 -4.57 2.52
CA GLY A 7 -10.06 -3.91 1.60
C GLY A 7 -9.40 -3.42 0.33
N LYS A 8 -10.24 -2.96 -0.61
CA LYS A 8 -9.85 -2.29 -1.84
C LYS A 8 -10.53 -0.94 -1.94
N ASP A 9 -9.94 -0.05 -2.74
CA ASP A 9 -10.50 1.24 -3.05
C ASP A 9 -11.95 1.10 -3.57
N PRO A 10 -12.94 1.74 -2.93
CA PRO A 10 -14.32 1.67 -3.38
C PRO A 10 -14.54 2.39 -4.72
N GLU A 11 -13.68 3.33 -5.10
CA GLU A 11 -13.81 4.11 -6.33
C GLU A 11 -13.11 3.46 -7.54
N SER A 12 -12.37 2.37 -7.33
CA SER A 12 -11.52 1.77 -8.37
C SER A 12 -12.25 0.75 -9.27
N GLY A 13 -13.53 0.47 -9.01
CA GLY A 13 -14.32 -0.52 -9.75
C GLY A 13 -13.86 -1.97 -9.54
N ASP A 14 -14.32 -2.91 -10.38
CA ASP A 14 -14.09 -4.35 -10.21
C ASP A 14 -12.64 -4.79 -10.47
N HIS A 15 -11.86 -3.99 -11.19
CA HIS A 15 -10.48 -4.31 -11.58
C HIS A 15 -9.43 -3.27 -11.15
N GLY A 16 -9.82 -2.29 -10.34
CA GLY A 16 -8.90 -1.21 -9.98
C GLY A 16 -8.21 -1.42 -8.63
N SER A 17 -6.94 -1.03 -8.59
CA SER A 17 -6.16 -0.74 -7.39
C SER A 17 -6.51 0.66 -6.85
N PRO A 18 -6.13 0.99 -5.60
CA PRO A 18 -5.35 0.20 -4.63
C PRO A 18 -6.11 -0.78 -3.73
N ALA A 19 -5.39 -1.75 -3.18
CA ALA A 19 -5.87 -2.75 -2.22
C ALA A 19 -4.81 -3.02 -1.14
N VAL A 20 -5.26 -3.43 0.05
CA VAL A 20 -4.41 -3.66 1.21
C VAL A 20 -4.73 -4.99 1.89
N TRP A 21 -3.67 -5.70 2.28
CA TRP A 21 -3.67 -6.91 3.07
C TRP A 21 -2.71 -6.76 4.26
N VAL A 22 -2.87 -7.63 5.26
CA VAL A 22 -1.89 -7.85 6.33
C VAL A 22 -1.36 -9.28 6.22
N ASP A 23 -0.05 -9.45 6.18
CA ASP A 23 0.54 -10.79 6.31
C ASP A 23 0.40 -11.26 7.75
N GLN A 24 -0.21 -12.41 7.98
CA GLN A 24 -0.52 -12.89 9.32
C GLN A 24 0.71 -13.36 10.11
N GLU A 25 1.84 -13.60 9.44
CA GLU A 25 3.09 -14.01 10.10
C GLU A 25 3.92 -12.81 10.56
N PRO A 26 4.54 -12.00 9.68
CA PRO A 26 5.31 -10.83 10.10
C PRO A 26 4.44 -9.62 10.48
N LYS A 27 3.12 -9.67 10.26
CA LYS A 27 2.19 -8.53 10.43
C LYS A 27 2.48 -7.35 9.49
N ASP A 28 3.24 -7.59 8.42
CA ASP A 28 3.53 -6.57 7.41
C ASP A 28 2.28 -6.18 6.62
N LEU A 29 2.16 -4.90 6.31
CA LEU A 29 1.14 -4.41 5.38
C LEU A 29 1.62 -4.66 3.95
N VAL A 30 0.81 -5.39 3.19
CA VAL A 30 1.02 -5.60 1.75
C VAL A 30 0.05 -4.72 1.00
N ILE A 31 0.54 -3.88 0.10
CA ILE A 31 -0.26 -2.89 -0.62
C ILE A 31 -0.04 -3.06 -2.13
N GLN A 32 -1.15 -3.22 -2.86
CA GLN A 32 -1.16 -3.04 -4.31
C GLN A 32 -1.65 -1.63 -4.59
N GLY A 33 -0.90 -0.85 -5.37
CA GLY A 33 -1.28 0.52 -5.73
C GLY A 33 -0.78 0.92 -7.11
N TRP A 34 -0.80 2.23 -7.39
CA TRP A 34 -0.26 2.77 -8.64
C TRP A 34 1.19 3.16 -8.46
N THR A 35 2.04 2.82 -9.43
CA THR A 35 3.40 3.37 -9.49
C THR A 35 3.31 4.90 -9.60
N ALA A 36 4.12 5.60 -8.81
CA ALA A 36 4.17 7.05 -8.85
C ALA A 36 4.75 7.55 -10.18
N ASP A 37 4.35 8.75 -10.59
CA ASP A 37 4.93 9.45 -11.73
C ASP A 37 6.43 9.78 -11.51
N GLU A 38 7.14 10.09 -12.59
CA GLU A 38 8.57 10.43 -12.57
C GLU A 38 8.87 11.60 -11.64
N ARG A 39 8.00 12.61 -11.62
CA ARG A 39 8.17 13.78 -10.75
C ARG A 39 8.21 13.37 -9.28
N THR A 40 7.23 12.59 -8.85
CA THR A 40 7.11 12.16 -7.45
C THR A 40 8.18 11.17 -7.07
N THR A 41 8.49 10.24 -7.99
CA THR A 41 9.63 9.32 -7.83
C THR A 41 10.93 10.10 -7.65
N GLY A 42 11.15 11.13 -8.47
CA GLY A 42 12.31 12.01 -8.38
C GLY A 42 12.39 12.79 -7.06
N GLU A 43 11.28 13.37 -6.60
CA GLU A 43 11.22 14.04 -5.29
C GLU A 43 11.49 13.07 -4.14
N SER A 44 10.85 11.88 -4.11
CA SER A 44 11.10 10.86 -3.09
C SER A 44 12.55 10.36 -3.11
N SER A 45 13.16 10.23 -4.29
CA SER A 45 14.55 9.76 -4.42
C SER A 45 15.59 10.69 -3.82
N ARG A 46 15.23 11.96 -3.53
CA ARG A 46 16.12 12.91 -2.85
C ARG A 46 16.33 12.55 -1.38
N ASP A 47 15.33 11.94 -0.74
CA ASP A 47 15.39 11.53 0.65
C ASP A 47 16.00 10.13 0.79
N VAL A 48 15.59 9.19 -0.07
CA VAL A 48 16.04 7.79 -0.05
C VAL A 48 16.25 7.28 -1.49
N PRO A 49 17.43 6.73 -1.84
CA PRO A 49 17.64 6.11 -3.15
C PRO A 49 16.62 5.00 -3.42
N ILE A 50 16.23 4.82 -4.69
CA ILE A 50 15.27 3.78 -5.11
C ILE A 50 16.02 2.74 -5.96
N PRO A 51 16.47 1.61 -5.38
CA PRO A 51 17.04 0.49 -6.12
C PRO A 51 16.10 -0.06 -7.19
N GLY A 52 16.64 -0.76 -8.18
CA GLY A 52 15.87 -1.30 -9.31
C GLY A 52 14.82 -2.37 -8.96
N HIS A 53 14.81 -2.87 -7.72
CA HIS A 53 13.80 -3.80 -7.20
C HIS A 53 12.74 -3.10 -6.32
N GLU A 54 12.81 -1.78 -6.18
CA GLU A 54 11.89 -0.96 -5.40
C GLU A 54 11.06 -0.04 -6.29
N SER A 55 9.95 0.47 -5.77
CA SER A 55 9.13 1.45 -6.45
C SER A 55 8.38 2.32 -5.45
N VAL A 56 8.14 3.57 -5.84
CA VAL A 56 7.28 4.47 -5.08
C VAL A 56 5.83 4.17 -5.47
N ILE A 57 5.04 3.70 -4.51
CA ILE A 57 3.62 3.42 -4.69
C ILE A 57 2.80 4.61 -4.20
N ARG A 58 1.99 5.18 -5.09
CA ARG A 58 1.02 6.21 -4.73
C ARG A 58 -0.23 5.57 -4.14
N VAL A 59 -0.53 5.95 -2.90
CA VAL A 59 -1.76 5.57 -2.21
C VAL A 59 -2.65 6.80 -2.03
N PRO A 60 -3.85 6.84 -2.64
CA PRO A 60 -4.77 7.99 -2.55
C PRO A 60 -5.26 8.23 -1.13
N LYS A 61 -5.55 9.49 -0.80
CA LYS A 61 -6.08 9.91 0.50
C LYS A 61 -7.32 9.12 0.96
N ARG A 62 -8.20 8.72 0.03
CA ARG A 62 -9.41 7.94 0.35
C ARG A 62 -9.13 6.53 0.88
N MET A 63 -7.90 6.01 0.73
CA MET A 63 -7.49 4.74 1.33
C MET A 63 -7.20 4.85 2.82
N ILE A 64 -7.09 6.06 3.39
CA ILE A 64 -6.75 6.26 4.80
C ILE A 64 -7.60 5.41 5.77
N PRO A 65 -8.94 5.30 5.62
CA PRO A 65 -9.73 4.44 6.51
C PRO A 65 -9.32 2.97 6.44
N LEU A 66 -9.03 2.45 5.24
CA LEU A 66 -8.59 1.07 5.05
C LEU A 66 -7.18 0.84 5.58
N LEU A 67 -6.27 1.81 5.42
CA LEU A 67 -4.93 1.74 6.00
C LEU A 67 -4.99 1.75 7.53
N ARG A 68 -5.86 2.57 8.14
CA ARG A 68 -6.06 2.57 9.60
C ARG A 68 -6.56 1.22 10.10
N GLU A 69 -7.49 0.60 9.38
CA GLU A 69 -7.97 -0.75 9.73
C GLU A 69 -6.86 -1.79 9.56
N ALA A 70 -6.05 -1.69 8.50
CA ALA A 70 -4.92 -2.59 8.29
C ALA A 70 -3.89 -2.48 9.43
N LEU A 71 -3.56 -1.26 9.86
CA LEU A 71 -2.69 -1.01 11.01
C LEU A 71 -3.28 -1.64 12.27
N ARG A 72 -4.56 -1.40 12.56
CA ARG A 72 -5.25 -2.00 13.72
C ARG A 72 -5.18 -3.53 13.70
N VAL A 73 -5.35 -4.15 12.53
CA VAL A 73 -5.26 -5.60 12.35
C VAL A 73 -3.82 -6.11 12.54
N ALA A 74 -2.82 -5.40 12.03
CA ALA A 74 -1.41 -5.75 12.17
C ALA A 74 -0.92 -5.64 13.63
N GLU A 75 -1.40 -4.63 14.36
CA GLU A 75 -1.09 -4.40 15.78
C GLU A 75 -1.84 -5.35 16.73
N SER A 76 -2.84 -6.09 16.24
CA SER A 76 -3.56 -7.07 17.06
C SER A 76 -2.73 -8.35 17.20
N ASP A 77 -2.64 -8.86 18.43
CA ASP A 77 -1.98 -10.14 18.78
C ASP A 77 -2.48 -11.31 17.90
#